data_AF-A0A9P4I373-F1
#
_entry.id   AF-A0A9P4I373-F1
#
_cell.length_a   1.000
_cell.length_b   1.000
_cell.length_c   1.000
_cell.angle_alpha   90.00
_cell.angle_beta   90.00
_cell.angle_gamma   90.00
#
_symmetry.space_group_name_H-M   'P 1'
#
loop_
_entity.id
_entity.type
_entity.pdbx_description
1 polymer ?
#
loop_
_entity_poly.entity_id
_entity_poly.type
_entity_poly.pdbx_seq_one_letter_code
_entity_poly.pdbx_strand_id
1 'polypeptide(L)'
;MMKIQSLLNPLSSTDRFNDCWRPAQQTPSPQLSPRSVPLSLQPDLTRPKPSKAAAVFQKSKARGEVRYPPYETVDEELLAEQAKYRIYPLGRIAEYYRHIPYNSEKKSFLAKTGREAFEVFQYTFKLPGEDKEWVVMWDYNIGLVRITPFFKCRKYSKTTPARVLNINPGLRDISYSITGGALSAQGYWMPFEAAKAVAATFCHPIRHALTPIFGPDFLPIRSDPA
;
A
#
# COMPACT_ATOMS: atom_id res chain seq x y z
N MET A 1 4.03 -21.39 20.49
CA MET A 1 3.66 -20.44 19.43
C MET A 1 4.57 -19.22 19.54
N MET A 2 5.44 -18.96 18.57
CA MET A 2 6.29 -17.76 18.58
C MET A 2 5.43 -16.51 18.31
N LYS A 3 5.54 -15.47 19.15
CA LYS A 3 4.85 -14.20 18.96
C LYS A 3 5.54 -13.43 17.83
N ILE A 4 4.82 -13.08 16.76
CA ILE A 4 5.37 -12.32 15.59
C ILE A 4 6.06 -11.01 16.01
N GLN A 5 5.68 -10.45 17.16
CA GLN A 5 6.34 -9.29 17.79
C GLN A 5 7.84 -9.51 18.06
N SER A 6 8.30 -10.76 18.28
CA SER A 6 9.71 -11.06 18.53
C SER A 6 10.58 -11.13 17.26
N LEU A 7 9.99 -10.94 16.09
CA LEU A 7 10.69 -10.98 14.79
C LEU A 7 10.96 -9.58 14.23
N LEU A 8 10.53 -8.53 14.93
CA LEU A 8 10.65 -7.15 14.48
C LEU A 8 11.88 -6.48 15.12
N ASN A 9 12.96 -6.38 14.37
CA ASN A 9 14.12 -5.54 14.66
C ASN A 9 13.88 -4.13 14.09
N PRO A 10 13.65 -3.11 14.93
CA PRO A 10 13.57 -1.72 14.48
C PRO A 10 14.95 -1.21 14.04
N LEU A 11 14.94 -0.30 13.05
CA LEU A 11 16.11 0.51 12.74
C LEU A 11 16.34 1.48 13.90
N SER A 12 17.55 1.50 14.46
CA SER A 12 17.91 2.38 15.56
C SER A 12 17.67 3.84 15.21
N SER A 13 17.35 4.64 16.24
CA SER A 13 17.15 6.10 16.16
C SER A 13 18.35 6.88 15.59
N THR A 14 19.48 6.21 15.36
CA THR A 14 20.68 6.74 14.71
C THR A 14 20.56 6.87 13.18
N ASP A 15 19.53 6.28 12.56
CA ASP A 15 19.25 6.41 11.12
C ASP A 15 18.29 7.57 10.77
N ARG A 16 17.90 8.37 11.78
CA ARG A 16 17.35 9.71 11.56
C ARG A 16 18.47 10.70 11.87
N PHE A 17 18.75 11.60 10.93
CA PHE A 17 19.83 12.60 10.97
C PHE A 17 21.20 12.17 10.43
N ASN A 18 21.26 11.50 9.29
CA ASN A 18 22.25 11.87 8.28
C ASN A 18 21.84 11.31 6.93
N ASP A 19 21.30 12.18 6.08
CA ASP A 19 21.61 12.26 4.66
C ASP A 19 20.70 13.34 4.05
N CYS A 20 20.90 14.57 4.52
CA CYS A 20 20.77 15.73 3.64
C CYS A 20 21.92 15.63 2.63
N TRP A 21 21.81 14.70 1.67
CA TRP A 21 22.84 14.56 0.64
C TRP A 21 22.56 15.52 -0.51
N ARG A 22 23.58 16.35 -0.70
CA ARG A 22 23.78 17.34 -1.76
C ARG A 22 23.35 16.80 -3.13
N PRO A 23 22.72 17.63 -3.98
CA PRO A 23 22.55 17.26 -5.38
C PRO A 23 23.93 17.06 -5.99
N ALA A 24 24.20 15.85 -6.49
CA ALA A 24 25.38 15.57 -7.27
C ALA A 24 25.42 16.53 -8.46
N GLN A 25 26.54 17.24 -8.59
CA GLN A 25 26.85 18.13 -9.69
C GLN A 25 26.69 17.37 -11.01
N GLN A 26 25.85 17.90 -11.89
CA GLN A 26 25.71 17.42 -13.25
C GLN A 26 27.01 17.72 -14.00
N THR A 27 27.68 16.69 -14.47
CA THR A 27 28.73 16.83 -15.49
C THR A 27 28.07 17.14 -16.84
N PRO A 28 28.56 18.13 -17.61
CA PRO A 28 27.97 18.49 -18.88
C PRO A 28 28.35 17.45 -19.94
N SER A 29 27.38 17.07 -20.77
CA SER A 29 27.63 16.38 -22.05
C SER A 29 26.97 17.17 -23.18
N PRO A 30 27.54 17.14 -24.39
CA PRO A 30 27.53 18.30 -25.28
C PRO A 30 26.27 18.46 -26.13
N GLN A 31 26.06 19.71 -26.52
CA GLN A 31 24.95 20.24 -27.29
C GLN A 31 24.88 19.68 -28.71
N LEU A 32 23.67 19.37 -29.18
CA LEU A 32 23.32 19.32 -30.60
C LEU A 32 22.05 20.15 -30.82
N SER A 33 22.14 21.05 -31.80
CA SER A 33 21.25 22.18 -32.10
C SER A 33 19.83 21.78 -32.55
N PRO A 34 18.82 22.66 -32.42
CA PRO A 34 17.43 22.33 -32.72
C PRO A 34 17.07 22.55 -34.20
N ARG A 35 16.32 21.62 -34.79
CA ARG A 35 15.60 21.81 -36.05
C ARG A 35 14.12 22.04 -35.74
N SER A 36 13.63 23.22 -36.06
CA SER A 36 12.26 23.69 -35.86
C SER A 36 11.28 23.08 -36.86
N VAL A 37 10.10 22.68 -36.38
CA VAL A 37 8.88 22.49 -37.18
C VAL A 37 7.66 22.94 -36.35
N PRO A 38 6.68 23.64 -36.96
CA PRO A 38 5.74 24.47 -36.24
C PRO A 38 4.52 23.72 -35.66
N LEU A 39 3.96 24.34 -34.62
CA LEU A 39 2.74 23.98 -33.89
C LEU A 39 1.50 23.91 -34.80
N SER A 40 0.73 22.82 -34.66
CA SER A 40 -0.70 22.82 -34.98
C SER A 40 -1.47 22.63 -33.68
N LEU A 41 -2.16 23.68 -33.26
CA LEU A 41 -3.07 23.72 -32.13
C LEU A 41 -4.43 23.17 -32.56
N GLN A 42 -4.82 22.02 -32.02
CA GLN A 42 -6.24 21.71 -31.84
C GLN A 42 -6.49 21.19 -30.42
N PRO A 43 -7.45 21.75 -29.67
CA PRO A 43 -7.80 21.25 -28.35
C PRO A 43 -8.72 20.04 -28.50
N ASP A 44 -8.16 18.83 -28.39
CA ASP A 44 -8.97 17.62 -28.28
C ASP A 44 -9.48 17.47 -26.83
N LEU A 45 -10.80 17.64 -26.65
CA LEU A 45 -11.53 17.42 -25.41
C LEU A 45 -11.58 15.93 -25.08
N THR A 46 -10.43 15.31 -24.82
CA THR A 46 -10.37 13.93 -24.34
C THR A 46 -10.53 13.90 -22.83
N ARG A 47 -11.72 13.47 -22.38
CA ARG A 47 -11.98 13.08 -21.00
C ARG A 47 -10.83 12.15 -20.54
N PRO A 48 -10.10 12.46 -19.45
CA PRO A 48 -8.94 11.66 -19.06
C PRO A 48 -9.37 10.22 -18.79
N LYS A 49 -8.78 9.27 -19.54
CA LYS A 49 -8.93 7.84 -19.26
C LYS A 49 -8.44 7.60 -17.83
N PRO A 50 -9.22 6.93 -16.96
CA PRO A 50 -8.75 6.64 -15.61
C PRO A 50 -7.43 5.87 -15.70
N SER A 51 -6.44 6.31 -14.92
CA SER A 51 -5.14 5.65 -14.92
C SER A 51 -5.31 4.17 -14.55
N LYS A 52 -4.57 3.27 -15.21
CA LYS A 52 -4.62 1.82 -14.96
C LYS A 52 -4.26 1.42 -13.51
N ALA A 53 -3.79 2.36 -12.69
CA ALA A 53 -3.45 2.19 -11.28
C ALA A 53 -4.54 2.72 -10.32
N ALA A 54 -5.58 3.38 -10.82
CA ALA A 54 -6.63 3.95 -9.99
C ALA A 54 -7.45 2.86 -9.27
N ALA A 55 -7.96 3.21 -8.09
CA ALA A 55 -8.93 2.37 -7.39
C ALA A 55 -10.26 2.34 -8.16
N VAL A 56 -10.81 1.14 -8.32
CA VAL A 56 -12.11 0.91 -8.98
C VAL A 56 -13.10 0.42 -7.93
N PHE A 57 -14.25 1.09 -7.84
CA PHE A 57 -15.31 0.77 -6.88
C PHE A 57 -16.59 0.42 -7.63
N GLN A 58 -16.78 -0.87 -7.88
CA GLN A 58 -17.99 -1.42 -8.47
C GLN A 58 -18.60 -2.41 -7.48
N LYS A 59 -19.88 -2.21 -7.14
CA LYS A 59 -20.58 -3.11 -6.22
C LYS A 59 -20.63 -4.51 -6.82
N SER A 60 -20.38 -5.51 -5.99
CA SER A 60 -20.32 -6.90 -6.43
C SER A 60 -20.57 -7.83 -5.22
N LYS A 61 -20.44 -9.14 -5.43
CA LYS A 61 -20.56 -10.15 -4.37
C LYS A 61 -19.20 -10.78 -4.09
N ALA A 62 -19.01 -11.25 -2.86
CA ALA A 62 -17.85 -12.02 -2.46
C ALA A 62 -17.66 -13.26 -3.35
N ARG A 63 -16.40 -13.58 -3.65
CA ARG A 63 -15.98 -14.85 -4.21
C ARG A 63 -15.29 -15.64 -3.10
N GLY A 64 -15.88 -16.78 -2.73
CA GLY A 64 -15.40 -17.58 -1.61
C GLY A 64 -15.70 -16.94 -0.24
N GLU A 65 -15.01 -17.44 0.79
CA GLU A 65 -15.21 -17.06 2.18
C GLU A 65 -14.53 -15.72 2.54
N VAL A 66 -15.23 -14.84 3.25
CA VAL A 66 -14.67 -13.59 3.77
C VAL A 66 -14.09 -13.82 5.16
N ARG A 67 -12.79 -14.11 5.23
CA ARG A 67 -12.07 -14.34 6.50
C ARG A 67 -11.49 -13.06 7.11
N TYR A 68 -11.25 -12.05 6.27
CA TYR A 68 -10.70 -10.75 6.69
C TYR A 68 -11.63 -9.61 6.25
N PRO A 69 -12.77 -9.41 6.93
CA PRO A 69 -13.71 -8.33 6.63
C PRO A 69 -13.13 -6.95 6.98
N PRO A 70 -13.63 -5.86 6.37
CA PRO A 70 -13.29 -4.51 6.81
C PRO A 70 -13.91 -4.20 8.18
N TYR A 71 -13.26 -3.31 8.93
CA TYR A 71 -13.80 -2.74 10.16
C TYR A 71 -14.53 -1.44 9.84
N GLU A 72 -15.86 -1.50 9.84
CA GLU A 72 -16.73 -0.38 9.43
C GLU A 72 -17.55 0.20 10.58
N THR A 73 -17.70 -0.54 11.66
CA THR A 73 -18.33 -0.04 12.90
C THR A 73 -17.31 0.78 13.67
N VAL A 74 -17.53 2.10 13.75
CA VAL A 74 -16.65 3.05 14.42
C VAL A 74 -17.44 3.91 15.39
N ASP A 75 -16.82 4.28 16.50
CA ASP A 75 -17.36 5.30 17.41
C ASP A 75 -17.20 6.72 16.81
N GLU A 76 -17.87 7.70 17.42
CA GLU A 76 -17.86 9.08 16.94
C GLU A 76 -16.45 9.71 16.98
N GLU A 77 -15.63 9.35 17.97
CA GLU A 77 -14.27 9.86 18.11
C GLU A 77 -13.36 9.38 16.98
N LEU A 78 -13.37 8.08 16.69
CA LEU A 78 -12.64 7.48 15.58
C LEU A 78 -13.13 8.02 14.24
N LEU A 79 -14.43 8.23 14.07
CA LEU A 79 -14.99 8.82 12.86
C LEU A 79 -14.45 10.24 12.61
N ALA A 80 -14.34 11.05 13.66
CA ALA A 80 -13.77 12.41 13.57
C ALA A 80 -12.29 12.38 13.15
N GLU A 81 -11.50 11.43 13.67
CA GLU A 81 -10.10 11.25 13.24
C GLU A 81 -9.99 10.71 11.81
N GLN A 82 -10.85 9.78 11.41
CA GLN A 82 -10.89 9.22 10.06
C GLN A 82 -11.31 10.25 9.00
N ALA A 83 -12.18 11.20 9.35
CA ALA A 83 -12.62 12.27 8.45
C ALA A 83 -11.44 13.09 7.88
N LYS A 84 -10.36 13.25 8.66
CA LYS A 84 -9.13 13.94 8.24
C LYS A 84 -8.46 13.29 7.02
N TYR A 85 -8.68 11.99 6.83
CA TYR A 85 -8.06 11.21 5.76
C TYR A 85 -8.95 11.01 4.54
N ARG A 86 -10.17 11.55 4.53
CA ARG A 86 -11.11 11.48 3.38
C ARG A 86 -11.23 10.06 2.80
N ILE A 87 -11.45 9.08 3.69
CA ILE A 87 -11.50 7.66 3.34
C ILE A 87 -12.70 7.40 2.41
N TYR A 88 -12.50 6.63 1.34
CA TYR A 88 -13.58 6.23 0.44
C TYR A 88 -13.44 4.77 0.00
N PRO A 89 -14.50 3.96 0.04
CA PRO A 89 -15.85 4.25 0.56
C PRO A 89 -15.93 3.93 2.06
N LEU A 90 -15.85 4.95 2.92
CA LEU A 90 -15.92 4.76 4.37
C LEU A 90 -17.27 4.13 4.78
N GLY A 91 -17.21 3.09 5.61
CA GLY A 91 -18.39 2.36 6.11
C GLY A 91 -19.11 1.49 5.07
N ARG A 92 -18.57 1.38 3.84
CA ARG A 92 -19.21 0.65 2.73
C ARG A 92 -18.21 -0.15 1.88
N ILE A 93 -16.98 -0.31 2.33
CA ILE A 93 -15.92 -1.14 1.74
C ILE A 93 -16.43 -2.56 1.47
N ALA A 94 -17.21 -3.13 2.40
CA ALA A 94 -17.76 -4.48 2.27
C ALA A 94 -18.70 -4.65 1.05
N GLU A 95 -19.20 -3.57 0.45
CA GLU A 95 -20.03 -3.62 -0.76
C GLU A 95 -19.22 -3.77 -2.07
N TYR A 96 -17.91 -3.53 -2.03
CA TYR A 96 -17.06 -3.40 -3.23
C TYR A 96 -15.99 -4.50 -3.31
N TYR A 97 -16.42 -5.74 -3.54
CA TYR A 97 -15.48 -6.84 -3.79
C TYR A 97 -14.80 -6.67 -5.15
N ARG A 98 -13.51 -7.02 -5.22
CA ARG A 98 -12.75 -6.97 -6.46
C ARG A 98 -11.98 -8.25 -6.69
N HIS A 99 -12.20 -8.85 -7.85
CA HIS A 99 -11.39 -9.93 -8.36
C HIS A 99 -10.24 -9.38 -9.22
N ILE A 100 -9.02 -9.80 -8.97
CA ILE A 100 -7.83 -9.40 -9.74
C ILE A 100 -7.08 -10.66 -10.21
N PRO A 101 -7.15 -11.00 -11.52
CA PRO A 101 -6.36 -12.09 -12.07
C PRO A 101 -4.85 -11.85 -11.91
N TYR A 102 -4.12 -12.91 -11.57
CA TYR A 102 -2.67 -12.89 -11.46
C TYR A 102 -2.03 -13.44 -12.74
N ASN A 103 -1.88 -12.57 -13.73
CA ASN A 103 -1.17 -12.88 -14.97
C ASN A 103 0.27 -12.37 -14.91
N SER A 104 1.10 -12.98 -14.05
CA SER A 104 2.54 -12.69 -14.01
C SER A 104 3.33 -13.81 -14.68
N GLU A 105 4.42 -13.44 -15.35
CA GLU A 105 5.42 -14.40 -15.84
C GLU A 105 6.06 -15.19 -14.69
N LYS A 106 6.07 -14.63 -13.48
CA LYS A 106 6.56 -15.30 -12.28
C LYS A 106 5.44 -16.13 -11.65
N LYS A 107 5.55 -17.46 -11.70
CA LYS A 107 4.58 -18.38 -11.09
C LYS A 107 4.74 -18.54 -9.57
N SER A 108 5.54 -17.72 -8.90
CA SER A 108 5.86 -17.86 -7.48
C SER A 108 4.65 -17.65 -6.56
N PHE A 109 3.69 -16.82 -6.96
CA PHE A 109 2.44 -16.66 -6.21
C PHE A 109 1.61 -17.94 -6.27
N LEU A 110 1.31 -18.45 -7.47
CA LEU A 110 0.57 -19.71 -7.66
C LEU A 110 1.24 -20.87 -6.93
N ALA A 111 2.57 -21.01 -7.05
CA ALA A 111 3.29 -22.11 -6.40
C ALA A 111 3.21 -22.07 -4.86
N LYS A 112 3.15 -20.88 -4.26
CA LYS A 112 3.11 -20.72 -2.80
C LYS A 112 1.68 -20.69 -2.23
N THR A 113 0.72 -20.15 -2.96
CA THR A 113 -0.66 -19.94 -2.47
C THR A 113 -1.68 -20.89 -3.09
N GLY A 114 -1.33 -21.57 -4.19
CA GLY A 114 -2.26 -22.39 -4.97
C GLY A 114 -3.31 -21.57 -5.74
N ARG A 115 -3.12 -20.25 -5.88
CA ARG A 115 -4.15 -19.34 -6.43
C ARG A 115 -3.65 -18.60 -7.67
N GLU A 116 -4.58 -18.36 -8.60
CA GLU A 116 -4.34 -17.63 -9.85
C GLU A 116 -4.92 -16.20 -9.83
N ALA A 117 -5.50 -15.78 -8.71
CA ALA A 117 -6.10 -14.46 -8.56
C ALA A 117 -6.11 -14.00 -7.10
N PHE A 118 -6.30 -12.70 -6.92
CA PHE A 118 -6.60 -12.08 -5.65
C PHE A 118 -8.08 -11.78 -5.54
N GLU A 119 -8.63 -11.99 -4.36
CA GLU A 119 -9.99 -11.62 -3.99
C GLU A 119 -9.90 -10.54 -2.92
N VAL A 120 -10.06 -9.28 -3.32
CA VAL A 120 -9.63 -8.14 -2.51
C VAL A 120 -10.76 -7.21 -2.11
N PHE A 121 -10.60 -6.64 -0.92
CA PHE A 121 -11.18 -5.34 -0.58
C PHE A 121 -10.16 -4.26 -0.87
N GLN A 122 -10.66 -3.04 -1.07
CA GLN A 122 -9.84 -1.86 -1.22
C GLN A 122 -10.59 -0.61 -0.77
N TYR A 123 -9.84 0.40 -0.37
CA TYR A 123 -10.34 1.76 -0.17
C TYR A 123 -9.22 2.76 -0.49
N THR A 124 -9.59 4.01 -0.70
CA THR A 124 -8.66 5.12 -0.84
C THR A 124 -8.66 6.00 0.41
N PHE A 125 -7.53 6.65 0.66
CA PHE A 125 -7.44 7.75 1.61
C PHE A 125 -6.48 8.82 1.07
N LYS A 126 -6.58 10.03 1.62
CA LYS A 126 -5.69 11.16 1.37
C LYS A 126 -5.00 11.54 2.67
N LEU A 127 -3.76 12.05 2.58
CA LEU A 127 -3.13 12.64 3.76
C LEU A 127 -3.69 14.05 3.98
N PRO A 128 -3.83 14.52 5.23
CA PRO A 128 -4.25 15.89 5.50
C PRO A 128 -3.35 16.88 4.77
N GLY A 129 -3.93 17.75 3.94
CA GLY A 129 -3.20 18.73 3.12
C GLY A 129 -2.59 18.19 1.82
N GLU A 130 -2.80 16.92 1.45
CA GLU A 130 -2.37 16.36 0.18
C GLU A 130 -3.58 15.89 -0.66
N ASP A 131 -3.55 16.13 -1.98
CA ASP A 131 -4.59 15.63 -2.89
C ASP A 131 -4.33 14.21 -3.40
N LYS A 132 -3.12 13.69 -3.13
CA LYS A 132 -2.71 12.38 -3.59
C LYS A 132 -3.50 11.28 -2.87
N GLU A 133 -4.12 10.41 -3.66
CA GLU A 133 -4.82 9.24 -3.18
C GLU A 133 -3.89 8.05 -2.99
N TRP A 134 -4.05 7.40 -1.84
CA TRP A 134 -3.37 6.18 -1.47
C TRP A 134 -4.38 5.05 -1.38
N VAL A 135 -4.07 3.93 -2.02
CA VAL A 135 -5.00 2.79 -2.09
C VAL A 135 -4.55 1.71 -1.10
N VAL A 136 -5.39 1.41 -0.12
CA VAL A 136 -5.25 0.23 0.75
C VAL A 136 -5.95 -0.93 0.07
N MET A 137 -5.33 -2.11 0.11
CA MET A 137 -5.85 -3.30 -0.54
C MET A 137 -5.37 -4.55 0.21
N TRP A 138 -6.27 -5.49 0.44
CA TRP A 138 -5.96 -6.78 1.04
C TRP A 138 -6.87 -7.88 0.50
N ASP A 139 -6.33 -9.09 0.46
CA ASP A 139 -7.07 -10.28 0.05
C ASP A 139 -7.92 -10.76 1.23
N TYR A 140 -9.24 -10.75 1.06
CA TYR A 140 -10.18 -11.09 2.12
C TYR A 140 -10.35 -12.59 2.35
N ASN A 141 -9.91 -13.43 1.40
CA ASN A 141 -9.88 -14.86 1.62
C ASN A 141 -8.66 -15.20 2.48
N ILE A 142 -7.44 -14.84 2.08
CA ILE A 142 -6.20 -15.37 2.70
C ILE A 142 -5.44 -14.38 3.58
N GLY A 143 -5.92 -13.14 3.71
CA GLY A 143 -5.32 -12.15 4.60
C GLY A 143 -3.97 -11.64 4.13
N LEU A 144 -3.71 -11.60 2.82
CA LEU A 144 -2.52 -10.93 2.31
C LEU A 144 -2.81 -9.44 2.17
N VAL A 145 -1.97 -8.60 2.77
CA VAL A 145 -2.10 -7.14 2.76
C VAL A 145 -1.01 -6.51 1.91
N ARG A 146 -1.39 -5.59 1.02
CA ARG A 146 -0.44 -4.85 0.19
C ARG A 146 0.15 -3.68 0.96
N ILE A 147 1.37 -3.84 1.46
CA ILE A 147 2.02 -2.86 2.36
C ILE A 147 2.74 -1.71 1.64
N THR A 148 3.01 -1.84 0.34
CA THR A 148 3.81 -0.85 -0.40
C THR A 148 3.26 0.59 -0.33
N PRO A 149 1.94 0.84 -0.43
CA PRO A 149 1.37 2.18 -0.28
C PRO A 149 1.63 2.79 1.11
N PHE A 150 1.68 2.00 2.18
CA PHE A 150 1.86 2.49 3.56
C PHE A 150 3.23 3.14 3.73
N PHE A 151 4.27 2.55 3.14
CA PHE A 151 5.60 3.14 3.16
C PHE A 151 5.70 4.39 2.29
N LYS A 152 5.11 4.34 1.09
CA LYS A 152 5.18 5.45 0.12
C LYS A 152 4.51 6.73 0.63
N CYS A 153 3.38 6.62 1.34
CA CYS A 153 2.70 7.80 1.88
C CYS A 153 3.49 8.47 3.02
N ARG A 154 4.39 7.73 3.68
CA ARG A 154 5.31 8.27 4.67
C ARG A 154 6.62 8.81 4.08
N LYS A 155 6.70 8.92 2.75
CA LYS A 155 7.89 9.38 2.00
C LYS A 155 9.14 8.51 2.28
N TYR A 156 8.94 7.26 2.68
CA TYR A 156 10.04 6.29 2.74
C TYR A 156 10.58 6.01 1.33
N SER A 157 11.86 5.68 1.24
CA SER A 157 12.50 5.37 -0.03
C SER A 157 11.92 4.09 -0.63
N LYS A 158 12.11 3.91 -1.95
CA LYS A 158 11.67 2.70 -2.67
C LYS A 158 12.29 1.42 -2.09
N THR A 159 13.43 1.52 -1.40
CA THR A 159 14.15 0.38 -0.81
C THR A 159 13.73 0.08 0.62
N THR A 160 13.03 0.99 1.30
CA THR A 160 12.61 0.79 2.70
C THR A 160 11.77 -0.46 2.92
N PRO A 161 10.76 -0.81 2.09
CA PRO A 161 10.02 -2.06 2.29
C PRO A 161 10.94 -3.29 2.24
N ALA A 162 11.84 -3.35 1.26
CA ALA A 162 12.79 -4.47 1.15
C ALA A 162 13.76 -4.52 2.33
N ARG A 163 14.20 -3.36 2.84
CA ARG A 163 15.04 -3.26 4.04
C ARG A 163 14.29 -3.81 5.26
N VAL A 164 13.05 -3.40 5.48
CA VAL A 164 12.20 -3.94 6.56
C VAL A 164 12.02 -5.46 6.41
N LEU A 165 11.83 -5.97 5.20
CA LEU A 165 11.74 -7.41 4.98
C LEU A 165 13.04 -8.17 5.31
N ASN A 166 14.20 -7.57 5.06
CA ASN A 166 15.51 -8.21 5.27
C ASN A 166 15.99 -8.12 6.72
N ILE A 167 15.65 -7.05 7.43
CA ILE A 167 16.07 -6.84 8.83
C ILE A 167 15.30 -7.73 9.81
N ASN A 168 14.11 -8.18 9.41
CA ASN A 168 13.21 -9.01 10.22
C ASN A 168 13.32 -10.47 9.78
N PRO A 169 14.01 -11.35 10.55
CA PRO A 169 14.21 -12.74 10.18
C PRO A 169 12.88 -13.45 9.90
N GLY A 170 12.80 -14.21 8.80
CA GLY A 170 11.61 -14.94 8.38
C GLY A 170 10.49 -14.10 7.74
N LEU A 171 10.50 -12.77 7.88
CA LEU A 171 9.46 -11.91 7.28
C LEU A 171 9.48 -11.93 5.75
N ARG A 172 10.68 -12.03 5.15
CA ARG A 172 10.85 -12.15 3.70
C ARG A 172 10.28 -13.46 3.15
N ASP A 173 10.37 -14.56 3.88
CA ASP A 173 9.98 -15.89 3.40
C ASP A 173 8.46 -16.00 3.25
N ILE A 174 7.74 -15.35 4.16
CA ILE A 174 6.27 -15.25 4.17
C ILE A 174 5.73 -14.09 3.34
N SER A 175 6.59 -13.25 2.77
CA SER A 175 6.19 -12.11 1.94
C SER A 175 6.27 -12.42 0.44
N TYR A 176 5.43 -11.72 -0.34
CA TYR A 176 5.27 -11.93 -1.77
C TYR A 176 5.57 -10.64 -2.51
N SER A 177 6.54 -10.69 -3.42
CA SER A 177 6.84 -9.59 -4.34
C SER A 177 6.06 -9.79 -5.64
N ILE A 178 4.98 -9.04 -5.79
CA ILE A 178 4.08 -9.10 -6.94
C ILE A 178 4.55 -8.09 -7.98
N THR A 179 5.12 -8.61 -9.07
CA THR A 179 5.59 -7.84 -10.23
C THR A 179 4.91 -8.33 -11.50
N GLY A 180 4.60 -7.44 -12.45
CA GLY A 180 3.83 -7.79 -13.65
C GLY A 180 2.32 -7.84 -13.38
N GLY A 181 1.51 -8.15 -14.40
CA GLY A 181 0.05 -8.19 -14.28
C GLY A 181 -0.60 -6.83 -13.98
N ALA A 182 -1.71 -6.84 -13.23
CA ALA A 182 -2.46 -5.63 -12.87
C ALA A 182 -1.63 -4.65 -12.04
N LEU A 183 -1.40 -3.44 -12.57
CA LEU A 183 -0.61 -2.39 -11.91
C LEU A 183 -1.12 -2.04 -10.50
N SER A 184 -2.43 -2.07 -10.30
CA SER A 184 -3.05 -1.81 -9.00
C SER A 184 -2.72 -2.86 -7.93
N ALA A 185 -2.29 -4.07 -8.31
CA ALA A 185 -1.94 -5.14 -7.37
C ALA A 185 -0.43 -5.30 -7.16
N GLN A 186 0.41 -4.59 -7.91
CA GLN A 186 1.86 -4.69 -7.78
C GLN A 186 2.38 -4.15 -6.44
N GLY A 187 3.47 -4.77 -5.97
CA GLY A 187 4.15 -4.42 -4.73
C GLY A 187 4.39 -5.61 -3.81
N TYR A 188 4.80 -5.32 -2.58
CA TYR A 188 4.96 -6.29 -1.52
C TYR A 188 3.63 -6.58 -0.83
N TRP A 189 3.33 -7.86 -0.68
CA TRP A 189 2.20 -8.40 0.06
C TRP A 189 2.70 -9.29 1.19
N MET A 190 2.07 -9.23 2.36
CA MET A 190 2.44 -10.05 3.52
C MET A 190 1.20 -10.47 4.32
N PRO A 191 1.29 -11.52 5.15
CA PRO A 191 0.17 -11.96 5.98
C PRO A 191 -0.34 -10.85 6.91
N PHE A 192 -1.63 -10.88 7.22
CA PHE A 192 -2.36 -9.84 7.94
C PHE A 192 -1.68 -9.43 9.25
N GLU A 193 -1.35 -10.41 10.10
CA GLU A 193 -0.68 -10.15 11.39
C GLU A 193 0.70 -9.49 11.23
N ALA A 194 1.46 -9.92 10.22
CA ALA A 194 2.74 -9.32 9.90
C ALA A 194 2.57 -7.88 9.39
N ALA A 195 1.57 -7.64 8.53
CA ALA A 195 1.24 -6.32 8.03
C ALA A 195 0.80 -5.37 9.14
N LYS A 196 -0.03 -5.85 10.07
CA LYS A 196 -0.49 -5.09 11.25
C LYS A 196 0.68 -4.70 12.12
N ALA A 197 1.58 -5.63 12.43
CA ALA A 197 2.76 -5.35 13.25
C ALA A 197 3.76 -4.40 12.55
N VAL A 198 4.02 -4.59 11.26
CA VAL A 198 4.85 -3.67 10.46
C VAL A 198 4.22 -2.28 10.39
N ALA A 199 2.91 -2.18 10.20
CA ALA A 199 2.22 -0.90 10.15
C ALA A 199 2.22 -0.19 11.52
N ALA A 200 2.09 -0.93 12.62
CA ALA A 200 2.18 -0.39 13.98
C ALA A 200 3.56 0.24 14.23
N THR A 201 4.64 -0.40 13.79
CA THR A 201 6.00 0.11 13.99
C THR A 201 6.34 1.28 13.04
N PHE A 202 6.08 1.12 11.74
CA PHE A 202 6.60 2.06 10.72
C PHE A 202 5.56 3.04 10.19
N CYS A 203 4.28 2.78 10.40
CA CYS A 203 3.17 3.55 9.81
C CYS A 203 2.15 4.04 10.86
N HIS A 204 2.51 4.05 12.15
CA HIS A 204 1.66 4.58 13.23
C HIS A 204 1.07 5.98 12.98
N PRO A 205 1.79 6.94 12.34
CA PRO A 205 1.23 8.27 12.08
C PRO A 205 0.00 8.29 11.16
N ILE A 206 -0.28 7.21 10.43
CA ILE A 206 -1.48 7.06 9.58
C ILE A 206 -2.48 6.06 10.17
N ARG A 207 -2.36 5.71 11.46
CA ARG A 207 -3.12 4.61 12.06
C ARG A 207 -4.63 4.72 11.87
N HIS A 208 -5.19 5.91 11.99
CA HIS A 208 -6.63 6.13 11.81
C HIS A 208 -7.07 5.79 10.38
N ALA A 209 -6.24 6.08 9.38
CA ALA A 209 -6.47 5.72 7.99
C ALA A 209 -6.36 4.21 7.73
N LEU A 210 -5.69 3.45 8.61
CA LEU A 210 -5.50 1.99 8.50
C LEU A 210 -6.49 1.20 9.38
N THR A 211 -7.29 1.88 10.20
CA THR A 211 -8.34 1.24 11.01
C THR A 211 -9.33 0.41 10.19
N PRO A 212 -9.76 0.83 8.98
CA PRO A 212 -10.71 0.01 8.21
C PRO A 212 -10.18 -1.38 7.81
N ILE A 213 -8.86 -1.58 7.80
CA ILE A 213 -8.25 -2.91 7.59
C ILE A 213 -7.85 -3.59 8.90
N PHE A 214 -7.26 -2.86 9.86
CA PHE A 214 -6.66 -3.48 11.04
C PHE A 214 -7.52 -3.47 12.30
N GLY A 215 -8.63 -2.75 12.31
CA GLY A 215 -9.53 -2.62 13.44
C GLY A 215 -9.12 -1.56 14.47
N PRO A 216 -10.03 -1.18 15.38
CA PRO A 216 -9.77 -0.16 16.40
C PRO A 216 -8.69 -0.57 17.41
N ASP A 217 -8.51 -1.87 17.61
CA ASP A 217 -7.44 -2.44 18.44
C ASP A 217 -6.04 -2.14 17.87
N PHE A 218 -5.92 -1.69 16.62
CA PHE A 218 -4.68 -1.21 16.02
C PHE A 218 -4.22 0.15 16.55
N LEU A 219 -5.14 1.02 16.97
CA LEU A 219 -4.84 2.39 17.40
C LEU A 219 -3.84 2.48 18.57
N PRO A 220 -4.00 1.70 19.66
CA PRO A 220 -3.07 1.75 20.79
C PRO A 220 -1.78 0.98 20.54
N ILE A 221 -1.67 0.21 19.45
CA ILE A 221 -0.45 -0.56 19.15
C ILE A 221 0.62 0.41 18.69
N ARG A 222 1.35 0.94 19.66
CA ARG A 222 2.66 1.53 19.46
C ARG A 222 3.66 0.50 19.93
N SER A 223 4.18 -0.29 19.00
CA SER A 223 5.43 -0.98 19.22
C SER A 223 6.50 0.10 19.31
N ASP A 224 6.87 0.48 20.54
CA ASP A 224 8.04 1.33 20.72
C ASP A 224 9.24 0.63 20.07
N PRO A 225 10.06 1.36 19.30
CA PRO A 225 11.28 0.79 18.79
C PRO A 225 12.17 0.47 20.00
N ALA A 226 12.45 -0.82 20.19
CA ALA A 226 13.57 -1.24 21.02
C ALA A 226 14.88 -0.63 20.49
#